data_AF-A0A9X9PYF9-F1
#
_entry.id   AF-A0A9X9PYF9-F1
#
_cell.length_a   1.000
_cell.length_b   1.000
_cell.length_c   1.000
_cell.angle_alpha   90.00
_cell.angle_beta   90.00
_cell.angle_gamma   90.00
#
_symmetry.space_group_name_H-M   'P 1'
#
loop_
_entity.id
_entity.type
_entity.pdbx_description
1 polymer ?
#
loop_
_entity_poly.entity_id
_entity_poly.type
_entity_poly.pdbx_seq_one_letter_code
_entity_poly.pdbx_strand_id
1 'polypeptide(L)'
;MMDCLYTKYIPCITDCVMAETEKLGQKYQAALKIAKDPRFELLPCTRKGTYADDCFVQRVTRHKCYIVATVDLDLKQRIRKIPGVPIMYISNHRYNMEQMPDDYGALQF
;
A
#
# COMPACT_ATOMS: atom_id res chain seq x y z
N MET A 1 -10.36 -3.46 -5.43
CA MET A 1 -10.13 -3.58 -3.97
C MET A 1 -11.39 -4.04 -3.24
N MET A 2 -12.58 -3.49 -3.52
CA MET A 2 -13.83 -4.00 -2.92
C MET A 2 -14.03 -5.50 -3.21
N ASP A 3 -13.72 -5.95 -4.43
CA ASP A 3 -13.86 -7.36 -4.84
C ASP A 3 -12.90 -8.33 -4.13
N CYS A 4 -11.92 -7.81 -3.39
CA CYS A 4 -10.92 -8.61 -2.67
C CYS A 4 -11.16 -8.60 -1.16
N LEU A 5 -11.48 -7.44 -0.58
CA LEU A 5 -11.69 -7.31 0.87
C LEU A 5 -13.14 -7.51 1.31
N TYR A 6 -14.10 -7.52 0.37
CA TYR A 6 -15.55 -7.63 0.61
C TYR A 6 -16.11 -6.67 1.68
N THR A 7 -15.35 -5.63 2.02
CA THR A 7 -15.62 -4.69 3.12
C THR A 7 -15.31 -3.27 2.67
N LYS A 8 -15.87 -2.29 3.38
CA LYS A 8 -15.53 -0.88 3.16
C LYS A 8 -14.07 -0.68 3.53
N TYR A 9 -13.28 -0.15 2.59
CA TYR A 9 -11.90 0.24 2.79
C TYR A 9 -11.73 1.74 2.59
N ILE A 10 -10.68 2.29 3.18
CA ILE A 10 -10.24 3.66 2.96
C ILE A 10 -8.82 3.58 2.40
N PRO A 11 -8.60 3.96 1.14
CA PRO A 11 -7.26 3.97 0.58
C PRO A 11 -6.49 5.14 1.21
N CYS A 12 -5.24 4.88 1.62
CA CYS A 12 -4.38 5.91 2.19
C CYS A 12 -3.13 6.09 1.33
N ILE A 13 -2.65 7.32 1.22
CA ILE A 13 -1.37 7.64 0.57
C ILE A 13 -0.51 8.48 1.52
N THR A 14 0.79 8.22 1.57
CA THR A 14 1.72 8.99 2.40
C THR A 14 2.30 10.18 1.64
N ASP A 15 2.66 11.24 2.37
CA ASP A 15 3.28 12.43 1.76
C ASP A 15 4.53 12.09 0.94
N CYS A 16 5.34 11.11 1.39
CA CYS A 16 6.55 10.71 0.69
C CYS A 16 6.24 10.07 -0.66
N VAL A 17 5.19 9.22 -0.74
CA VAL A 17 4.77 8.60 -2.01
C VAL A 17 4.15 9.63 -2.94
N MET A 18 3.37 10.58 -2.41
CA MET A 18 2.85 11.70 -3.19
C MET A 18 4.01 12.50 -3.81
N ALA A 19 5.01 12.87 -3.00
CA ALA A 19 6.17 13.62 -3.45
C ALA A 19 7.05 12.84 -4.45
N GLU A 20 7.21 11.53 -4.27
CA GLU A 20 7.92 10.67 -5.24
C GLU A 20 7.15 10.59 -6.57
N THR A 21 5.83 10.43 -6.52
CA THR A 21 4.98 10.39 -7.72
C THR A 21 5.01 11.70 -8.50
N GLU A 22 5.06 12.85 -7.80
CA GLU A 22 5.20 14.16 -8.43
C GLU A 22 6.57 14.33 -9.13
N LYS A 23 7.64 13.76 -8.58
CA LYS A 23 8.98 13.79 -9.18
C LYS A 23 9.10 12.97 -10.46
N LEU A 24 8.29 11.91 -10.61
CA LEU A 24 8.31 11.06 -11.81
C LEU A 24 7.77 11.77 -13.07
N GLY A 25 7.20 12.97 -12.91
CA GLY A 25 6.89 13.89 -14.01
C GLY A 25 5.70 13.46 -14.88
N GLN A 26 5.72 13.86 -16.15
CA GLN A 26 4.54 13.81 -17.03
C GLN A 26 4.02 12.38 -17.29
N LYS A 27 4.90 11.38 -17.26
CA LYS A 27 4.55 9.98 -17.51
C LYS A 27 3.55 9.42 -16.49
N TYR A 28 3.53 9.97 -15.28
CA TYR A 28 2.67 9.49 -14.18
C TYR A 28 1.53 10.46 -13.84
N GLN A 29 1.19 11.39 -14.74
CA GLN A 29 0.11 12.37 -14.51
C GLN A 29 -1.25 11.73 -14.22
N ALA A 30 -1.59 10.63 -14.90
CA ALA A 30 -2.82 9.90 -14.61
C ALA A 30 -2.81 9.31 -13.20
N ALA A 31 -1.70 8.71 -12.79
CA ALA A 31 -1.54 8.17 -11.44
C ALA A 31 -1.60 9.28 -10.37
N LEU A 32 -0.98 10.43 -10.63
CA LEU A 32 -1.01 11.58 -9.73
C LEU A 32 -2.43 12.13 -9.53
N LYS A 33 -3.24 12.19 -10.61
CA LYS A 33 -4.65 12.59 -10.51
C LYS A 33 -5.47 11.61 -9.68
N ILE A 34 -5.24 10.30 -9.86
CA ILE A 34 -5.91 9.26 -9.06
C ILE A 34 -5.49 9.34 -7.59
N ALA A 35 -4.20 9.56 -7.32
CA ALA A 35 -3.67 9.70 -5.97
C ALA A 35 -4.23 10.93 -5.23
N LYS A 36 -4.58 11.99 -5.95
CA LYS A 36 -5.20 13.22 -5.42
C LYS A 36 -6.73 13.15 -5.33
N ASP A 37 -7.34 12.00 -5.64
CA ASP A 37 -8.77 11.80 -5.49
C ASP A 37 -9.17 11.92 -4.01
N PRO A 38 -10.25 12.65 -3.67
CA PRO A 38 -10.67 12.90 -2.28
C PRO A 38 -11.06 11.64 -1.51
N ARG A 39 -11.22 10.50 -2.19
CA ARG A 39 -11.44 9.19 -1.54
C ARG A 39 -10.18 8.66 -0.85
N PHE A 40 -9.00 9.21 -1.17
CA PHE A 40 -7.74 8.85 -0.52
C PHE A 40 -7.49 9.72 0.71
N GLU A 41 -7.16 9.07 1.82
CA GLU A 41 -6.67 9.77 3.01
C GLU A 41 -5.17 10.05 2.88
N LEU A 42 -4.77 11.31 3.03
CA LEU A 42 -3.37 11.69 3.06
C LEU A 42 -2.80 11.48 4.47
N LEU A 43 -1.77 10.65 4.56
CA LEU A 43 -1.10 10.31 5.80
C LEU A 43 0.19 11.12 5.95
N PRO A 44 0.27 12.01 6.97
CA PRO A 44 1.42 12.89 7.13
C PRO A 44 2.67 12.12 7.53
N CYS A 45 3.80 12.40 6.87
CA CYS A 45 5.07 11.77 7.21
C CYS A 45 5.78 12.54 8.34
N THR A 46 6.19 11.84 9.40
CA THR A 46 6.91 12.45 10.53
C THR A 46 8.34 12.91 10.22
N ARG A 47 8.92 12.53 9.07
CA ARG A 47 10.30 12.88 8.70
C ARG A 47 10.37 13.32 7.24
N LYS A 48 11.13 14.39 7.00
CA LYS A 48 11.41 14.93 5.66
C LYS A 48 12.55 14.13 5.03
N GLY A 49 12.34 13.59 3.83
CA GLY A 49 13.43 13.01 3.01
C GLY A 49 13.77 11.54 3.25
N THR A 50 12.92 10.76 3.95
CA THR A 50 13.07 9.30 3.99
C THR A 50 12.42 8.66 2.77
N TYR A 51 13.11 7.67 2.17
CA TYR A 51 12.59 6.81 1.10
C TYR A 51 11.23 6.20 1.48
N ALA A 52 10.29 6.12 0.55
CA ALA A 52 8.92 5.69 0.86
C ALA A 52 8.85 4.32 1.57
N ASP A 53 9.70 3.37 1.19
CA ASP A 53 9.72 2.03 1.79
C ASP A 53 10.03 2.07 3.29
N ASP A 54 10.98 2.91 3.71
CA ASP A 54 11.33 3.07 5.12
C ASP A 54 10.18 3.71 5.89
N CYS A 55 9.45 4.63 5.25
CA CYS A 55 8.25 5.21 5.82
C CYS A 55 7.17 4.15 6.05
N PHE A 56 6.90 3.31 5.05
CA PHE A 56 5.94 2.21 5.15
C PHE A 56 6.33 1.26 6.28
N VAL A 57 7.55 0.73 6.25
CA VAL A 57 8.05 -0.22 7.25
C VAL A 57 7.95 0.36 8.66
N GLN A 58 8.41 1.60 8.88
CA GLN A 58 8.32 2.23 10.20
C GLN A 58 6.86 2.42 10.65
N ARG A 59 5.98 2.86 9.74
CA ARG A 59 4.57 3.12 10.05
C ARG A 59 3.85 1.84 10.45
N VAL A 60 3.97 0.78 9.64
CA VAL A 60 3.26 -0.49 9.93
C VAL A 60 3.86 -1.28 11.07
N THR A 61 5.16 -1.08 11.37
CA THR A 61 5.79 -1.62 12.57
C THR A 61 5.18 -1.01 13.84
N ARG A 62 4.92 0.30 13.83
CA ARG A 62 4.31 1.02 14.97
C ARG A 62 2.81 0.80 15.07
N HIS A 63 2.12 0.81 13.92
CA HIS A 63 0.67 0.72 13.82
C HIS A 63 0.29 -0.43 12.89
N LYS A 64 -0.06 -1.58 13.46
CA LYS A 64 -0.44 -2.79 12.72
C LYS A 64 -1.91 -2.78 12.25
N CYS A 65 -2.42 -1.60 11.89
CA CYS A 65 -3.80 -1.38 11.46
C CYS A 65 -3.91 -1.05 9.96
N TYR A 66 -2.89 -1.41 9.18
CA TYR A 66 -2.82 -1.13 7.75
C TYR A 66 -2.62 -2.42 6.95
N ILE A 67 -3.18 -2.42 5.75
CA ILE A 67 -2.84 -3.36 4.68
C ILE A 67 -1.89 -2.62 3.73
N VAL A 68 -0.75 -3.23 3.42
CA VAL A 68 0.24 -2.60 2.52
C VAL A 68 -0.02 -3.06 1.09
N ALA A 69 -0.45 -2.15 0.22
CA ALA A 69 -0.62 -2.42 -1.20
C ALA A 69 0.70 -2.15 -1.96
N THR A 70 1.40 -3.21 -2.38
CA THR A 70 2.64 -3.08 -3.15
C THR A 70 2.91 -4.27 -4.07
N VAL A 71 3.55 -3.99 -5.21
CA VAL A 71 4.10 -4.99 -6.13
C VAL A 71 5.63 -5.07 -6.06
N ASP A 72 6.26 -4.21 -5.25
CA ASP A 72 7.72 -4.19 -5.09
C ASP A 72 8.20 -5.40 -4.27
N LEU A 73 9.16 -6.14 -4.82
CA LEU A 73 9.64 -7.38 -4.22
C LEU A 73 10.40 -7.13 -2.90
N ASP A 74 11.22 -6.09 -2.85
CA ASP A 74 12.05 -5.78 -1.67
C ASP A 74 11.18 -5.27 -0.53
N LEU A 75 10.22 -4.39 -0.83
CA LEU A 75 9.25 -3.94 0.17
C LEU A 75 8.40 -5.11 0.67
N LYS A 76 7.92 -6.01 -0.21
CA LYS A 76 7.22 -7.23 0.21
C LYS A 76 8.05 -8.06 1.18
N GLN A 77 9.32 -8.33 0.87
CA GLN A 77 10.21 -9.10 1.74
C GLN A 77 10.40 -8.43 3.11
N ARG A 78 10.48 -7.10 3.16
CA ARG A 78 10.58 -6.34 4.41
C ARG A 78 9.31 -6.41 5.23
N ILE A 79 8.13 -6.26 4.61
CA ILE A 79 6.83 -6.29 5.29
C ILE A 79 6.48 -7.70 5.79
N ARG A 80 6.84 -8.77 5.06
CA ARG A 80 6.61 -10.16 5.50
C ARG A 80 7.24 -10.49 6.85
N LYS A 81 8.33 -9.80 7.22
CA LYS A 81 9.00 -9.95 8.52
C LYS A 81 8.21 -9.35 9.69
N ILE A 82 7.19 -8.53 9.41
CA ILE A 82 6.36 -7.84 10.41
C ILE A 82 5.06 -8.64 10.59
N PRO A 83 4.87 -9.35 11.71
CA PRO A 83 3.66 -10.13 11.92
C PRO A 83 2.44 -9.23 12.13
N GLY A 84 1.32 -9.60 11.51
CA GLY A 84 0.04 -8.89 11.61
C GLY A 84 -0.16 -7.76 10.61
N VAL A 85 0.66 -7.69 9.56
CA VAL A 85 0.52 -6.71 8.48
C VAL A 85 0.26 -7.44 7.15
N PRO A 86 -0.98 -7.45 6.65
CA PRO A 86 -1.29 -8.06 5.36
C PRO A 86 -0.71 -7.27 4.19
N ILE A 87 -0.43 -7.98 3.09
CA ILE A 87 0.10 -7.40 1.86
C ILE A 87 -0.90 -7.60 0.73
N MET A 88 -1.31 -6.52 0.08
CA MET A 88 -2.12 -6.55 -1.14
C MET A 88 -1.25 -6.34 -2.37
N TYR A 89 -1.49 -7.10 -3.44
CA TYR A 89 -0.76 -6.95 -4.70
C TYR A 89 -1.63 -7.26 -5.91
N ILE A 90 -1.24 -6.78 -7.08
CA ILE A 90 -1.94 -7.04 -8.33
C ILE A 90 -1.26 -8.21 -9.04
N SER A 91 -2.04 -9.21 -9.43
CA SER A 91 -1.61 -10.33 -10.28
C SER A 91 -2.80 -10.80 -11.12
N ASN A 92 -2.57 -11.16 -12.39
CA ASN A 92 -3.63 -11.61 -13.32
C ASN A 92 -4.87 -10.69 -13.35
N HIS A 93 -4.65 -9.38 -13.41
CA HIS A 93 -5.72 -8.36 -13.39
C HIS A 93 -6.62 -8.39 -12.13
N ARG A 94 -6.20 -9.06 -11.06
CA ARG A 94 -6.92 -9.16 -9.79
C ARG A 94 -6.07 -8.68 -8.63
N TYR A 95 -6.73 -8.17 -7.59
CA TYR A 95 -6.09 -7.91 -6.30
C TYR A 95 -6.02 -9.23 -5.53
N ASN A 96 -4.84 -9.54 -5.05
CA ASN A 96 -4.55 -10.71 -4.23
C ASN A 96 -3.99 -10.25 -2.88
N MET A 97 -4.13 -11.09 -1.86
CA MET A 97 -3.70 -10.83 -0.49
C MET A 97 -2.68 -11.87 -0.04
N GLU A 98 -1.76 -11.46 0.83
CA GLU A 98 -0.88 -12.33 1.61
C GLU A 98 -1.06 -12.00 3.09
N GLN A 99 -0.87 -12.99 3.96
CA GLN A 99 -0.87 -12.82 5.43
C GLN A 99 -2.21 -12.32 6.02
N MET A 100 -3.33 -12.56 5.33
CA MET A 100 -4.67 -12.37 5.89
C MET A 100 -5.05 -13.59 6.74
N PRO A 101 -5.47 -13.43 8.00
CA PRO A 101 -5.86 -14.57 8.86
C PRO A 101 -7.14 -15.27 8.39
N ASP A 102 -8.05 -14.55 7.71
CA ASP A 102 -9.33 -15.06 7.17
C ASP A 102 -9.40 -14.88 5.65
N ASP A 103 -8.43 -15.43 4.91
CA ASP A 103 -8.36 -15.27 3.45
C ASP A 103 -9.41 -16.16 2.74
N TYR A 104 -10.67 -15.72 2.72
CA TYR A 104 -11.77 -16.41 2.01
C TYR A 104 -11.61 -16.45 0.48
N GLY A 105 -10.63 -15.73 -0.08
CA GLY A 105 -10.41 -15.58 -1.52
C GLY A 105 -9.07 -16.10 -2.04
N ALA A 106 -8.20 -16.64 -1.18
CA ALA A 106 -6.95 -17.23 -1.64
C ALA A 106 -7.26 -18.53 -2.40
N LEU A 107 -6.92 -18.58 -3.69
CA LEU A 107 -6.77 -19.85 -4.40
C LEU A 107 -5.71 -20.66 -3.65
N GLN A 108 -6.16 -21.67 -2.91
CA GLN A 108 -5.29 -22.72 -2.41
C GLN A 108 -4.78 -23.47 -3.63
N PHE A 109 -3.52 -23.23 -3.98
CA PHE A 109 -2.74 -24.13 -4.83
C PHE A 109 -1.91 -25.03 -3.93
#